data_AF-A0A3B0S2M4-F1
#
_entry.id   AF-A0A3B0S2M4-F1
#
_cell.length_a   1.000
_cell.length_b   1.000
_cell.length_c   1.000
_cell.angle_alpha   90.00
_cell.angle_beta   90.00
_cell.angle_gamma   90.00
#
_symmetry.space_group_name_H-M   'P 1'
#
loop_
_entity.id
_entity.type
_entity.pdbx_description
1 polymer ?
#
loop_
_entity_poly.entity_id
_entity_poly.type
_entity_poly.pdbx_seq_one_letter_code
_entity_poly.pdbx_strand_id
1 'polypeptide(L)' 'HVCLGLMWARSAKAARDALDAGASDTQFYETKIKTGRYYMARRLPATAMHLARIESGSDPVMGLTADEF' A
#
# COMPACT_ATOMS: atom_id res chain seq x y z
N HIS A 1 1.30 0.16 5.52
CA HIS A 1 0.93 0.45 4.12
C HIS A 1 1.53 1.75 3.58
N VAL A 2 1.48 2.87 4.31
CA VAL A 2 2.01 4.18 3.84
C VAL A 2 3.50 4.14 3.46
N CYS A 3 4.39 3.67 4.35
CA CYS A 3 5.83 3.60 4.05
C CYS A 3 6.15 2.73 2.83
N LEU A 4 5.45 1.59 2.70
CA LEU A 4 5.63 0.72 1.54
C LEU A 4 5.07 1.34 0.25
N GLY A 5 3.95 2.08 0.34
CA GLY A 5 3.43 2.89 -0.77
C GLY A 5 4.47 3.92 -1.23
N LEU A 6 5.11 4.64 -0.31
CA LEU A 6 6.18 5.58 -0.64
C LEU A 6 7.36 4.89 -1.36
N MET A 7 7.79 3.72 -0.88
CA MET A 7 8.89 3.00 -1.52
C MET A 7 8.52 2.49 -2.93
N TRP A 8 7.27 2.06 -3.14
CA TRP A 8 6.78 1.71 -4.47
C TRP A 8 6.73 2.91 -5.42
N ALA A 9 6.30 4.07 -4.93
CA ALA A 9 6.29 5.30 -5.73
C ALA A 9 7.71 5.74 -6.12
N ARG A 10 8.65 5.72 -5.18
CA ARG A 10 10.07 6.02 -5.42
C ARG A 10 10.70 5.05 -6.41
N SER A 11 10.45 3.75 -6.25
CA SER A 11 10.95 2.71 -7.16
C SER A 11 10.39 2.89 -8.57
N ALA A 12 9.10 3.20 -8.70
CA ALA A 12 8.50 3.48 -10.00
C ALA A 12 9.09 4.75 -10.64
N LYS A 13 9.46 5.77 -9.86
CA LYS A 13 10.12 6.98 -10.37
C LYS A 13 11.48 6.61 -10.96
N ALA A 14 12.31 5.93 -10.17
CA ALA A 14 13.63 5.48 -10.64
C ALA A 14 13.53 4.58 -11.87
N ALA A 15 12.51 3.71 -11.95
CA ALA A 15 12.28 2.86 -13.11
C ALA A 15 11.94 3.66 -14.38
N ARG A 16 11.14 4.72 -14.27
CA ARG A 16 10.86 5.63 -15.40
C ARG A 16 12.11 6.38 -15.83
N ASP A 17 12.82 6.96 -14.87
CA ASP A 17 14.07 7.69 -15.14
C ASP A 17 15.10 6.79 -15.87
N ALA A 18 15.19 5.51 -15.49
CA ALA A 18 16.08 4.53 -16.14
C ALA A 18 15.63 4.17 -17.57
N LEU A 19 14.33 4.01 -17.81
CA LEU A 19 13.78 3.78 -19.14
C LEU A 19 14.05 4.98 -20.06
N ASP A 20 13.84 6.19 -19.56
CA ASP A 20 14.09 7.44 -20.30
C ASP A 20 15.59 7.61 -20.63
N ALA A 21 16.47 7.11 -19.76
CA ALA A 21 17.93 7.08 -19.98
C ALA A 21 18.42 5.94 -20.90
N GLY A 22 17.51 5.13 -21.45
CA GLY A 22 17.85 4.06 -22.40
C GLY A 22 18.34 2.77 -21.76
N ALA A 23 17.87 2.43 -20.56
CA ALA A 23 18.24 1.18 -19.91
C ALA A 23 17.85 -0.06 -20.74
N SER A 24 18.77 -1.03 -20.82
CA SER A 24 18.61 -2.23 -21.64
C SER A 24 17.61 -3.25 -21.08
N ASP A 25 17.42 -3.29 -19.76
CA ASP A 25 16.45 -4.19 -19.12
C ASP A 25 15.06 -3.53 -19.01
N THR A 26 14.45 -3.25 -20.15
CA THR A 26 13.14 -2.58 -20.25
C THR A 26 12.05 -3.37 -19.52
N GLN A 27 12.09 -4.71 -19.62
CA GLN A 27 11.09 -5.59 -19.04
C GLN A 27 11.07 -5.51 -17.50
N PHE A 28 12.23 -5.46 -16.86
CA PHE A 28 12.31 -5.30 -15.41
C PHE A 28 11.66 -4.00 -14.94
N TYR A 29 12.00 -2.87 -15.56
CA TYR A 29 11.51 -1.56 -15.15
C TYR A 29 10.00 -1.40 -15.39
N GLU A 30 9.49 -1.88 -16.53
CA GLU A 30 8.05 -1.91 -16.77
C GLU A 30 7.33 -2.78 -15.75
N THR A 31 7.88 -3.96 -15.43
CA THR A 31 7.30 -4.87 -14.43
C THR A 31 7.28 -4.23 -13.05
N LYS A 32 8.32 -3.48 -12.67
CA LYS A 32 8.34 -2.69 -11.43
C LYS A 32 7.23 -1.64 -11.39
N ILE A 33 7.00 -0.92 -12.47
CA ILE A 33 5.93 0.08 -12.56
C ILE A 33 4.55 -0.59 -12.47
N LYS A 34 4.33 -1.69 -13.22
CA LYS A 34 3.07 -2.47 -13.20
C LYS A 34 2.77 -3.00 -11.79
N THR A 35 3.78 -3.54 -11.11
CA THR A 35 3.64 -4.06 -9.74
C THR A 35 3.35 -2.94 -8.73
N GLY A 36 4.04 -1.80 -8.87
CA GLY A 36 3.76 -0.62 -8.05
C GLY A 36 2.30 -0.15 -8.19
N ARG A 37 1.78 -0.07 -9.43
CA ARG A 37 0.37 0.27 -9.69
C ARG A 37 -0.60 -0.73 -9.04
N TYR A 38 -0.31 -2.03 -9.13
CA TYR A 38 -1.08 -3.06 -8.44
C TYR A 38 -1.13 -2.81 -6.92
N TYR A 39 0.02 -2.53 -6.29
CA TYR A 39 0.08 -2.26 -4.86
C TYR A 39 -0.78 -1.04 -4.48
N MET A 40 -0.69 0.04 -5.25
CA MET A 40 -1.49 1.24 -5.02
C MET A 40 -2.99 0.98 -5.15
N ALA A 41 -3.41 0.19 -6.14
CA ALA A 41 -4.82 -0.09 -6.38
C ALA A 41 -5.42 -1.13 -5.42
N ARG A 42 -4.64 -2.15 -5.02
CA ARG A 42 -5.16 -3.34 -4.32
C ARG A 42 -4.74 -3.46 -2.85
N ARG A 43 -3.65 -2.80 -2.44
CA ARG A 43 -3.10 -2.94 -1.08
C ARG A 43 -3.14 -1.64 -0.30
N LEU A 44 -2.85 -0.50 -0.93
CA LEU A 44 -2.87 0.79 -0.23
C LEU A 44 -4.25 1.18 0.37
N PRO A 45 -5.40 0.85 -0.26
CA PRO A 45 -6.72 1.19 0.31
C PRO A 45 -7.00 0.55 1.68
N ALA A 46 -6.25 -0.50 2.07
CA ALA A 46 -6.34 -1.06 3.41
C ALA A 46 -6.05 -0.02 4.52
N THR A 47 -5.33 1.07 4.21
CA THR A 47 -5.15 2.20 5.13
C THR A 47 -6.48 2.81 5.58
N ALA A 48 -7.45 2.99 4.68
CA ALA A 48 -8.76 3.52 5.02
C ALA A 48 -9.55 2.56 5.91
N MET A 49 -9.49 1.25 5.63
CA MET A 49 -10.07 0.22 6.50
C MET A 49 -9.45 0.26 7.91
N HIS A 50 -8.11 0.36 8.00
CA HIS A 50 -7.44 0.45 9.30
C HIS A 50 -7.83 1.71 10.07
N LEU A 51 -7.93 2.85 9.38
CA LEU A 51 -8.37 4.11 9.99
C LEU A 51 -9.79 3.97 10.55
N ALA A 52 -10.74 3.46 9.75
CA ALA A 52 -12.12 3.27 10.20
C ALA A 52 -12.23 2.36 11.44
N ARG A 53 -11.38 1.32 11.52
CA ARG A 53 -11.33 0.43 12.70
C ARG A 53 -10.69 1.06 13.93
N ILE A 54 -9.81 2.05 13.74
CA ILE A 54 -9.24 2.83 14.84
C ILE A 54 -10.29 3.83 15.34
N GLU A 55 -10.98 4.49 14.42
CA GLU A 55 -12.01 5.51 14.71
C GLU A 55 -13.26 4.93 15.36
N SER A 56 -13.58 3.64 15.14
CA SER A 56 -14.74 2.99 15.77
C SER A 56 -14.63 2.83 17.30
N GLY A 57 -13.45 3.07 17.88
CA GLY A 57 -13.27 3.08 19.34
C GLY A 57 -13.36 1.70 20.01
N SER A 58 -13.37 1.71 21.35
CA SER A 58 -13.34 0.50 22.18
C SER A 58 -14.72 0.02 22.64
N ASP A 59 -15.75 0.85 22.51
CA ASP A 59 -17.10 0.62 23.06
C ASP A 59 -17.66 -0.77 22.72
N PRO A 60 -17.54 -1.31 21.50
CA PRO A 60 -18.09 -2.62 21.16
C PRO A 60 -17.49 -3.78 21.97
N VAL A 61 -16.22 -3.68 22.40
CA VAL A 61 -15.56 -4.72 23.20
C VAL A 61 -15.71 -4.44 24.69
N MET A 62 -15.55 -3.18 25.10
CA MET A 62 -15.61 -2.79 26.52
C MET A 62 -17.03 -2.77 27.08
N GLY A 63 -18.04 -2.81 26.22
CA GLY A 63 -19.45 -2.94 26.61
C GLY A 63 -19.89 -4.38 26.93
N LEU A 64 -19.07 -5.39 26.61
CA LEU A 64 -19.37 -6.79 26.93
C LEU A 64 -19.12 -7.06 28.41
N THR A 65 -20.05 -7.76 29.06
CA THR A 65 -19.81 -8.37 30.37
C THR A 65 -18.98 -9.65 30.23
N ALA A 66 -18.35 -10.10 31.31
CA ALA A 66 -17.45 -11.26 31.28
C ALA A 66 -18.11 -12.54 30.72
N ASP A 67 -19.42 -12.70 30.92
CA ASP A 67 -20.19 -13.88 30.48
C ASP A 67 -20.67 -13.77 29.02
N GLU A 68 -20.42 -12.63 28.34
CA GLU A 68 -20.81 -12.37 26.94
C GLU A 68 -19.65 -12.47 25.93
N PHE A 69 -18.44 -12.82 26.39
CA PHE A 69 -17.26 -13.09 25.55
C PHE A 69 -17.25 -14.53 25.02
#